data_AF-A0A4Y3WPB1-F1
#
_entry.id   AF-A0A4Y3WPB1-F1
#
_cell.length_a   1.000
_cell.length_b   1.000
_cell.length_c   1.000
_cell.angle_alpha   90.00
_cell.angle_beta   90.00
_cell.angle_gamma   90.00
#
_symmetry.space_group_name_H-M   'P 1'
#
loop_
_entity.id
_entity.type
_entity.pdbx_description
1 polymer ?
#
loop_
_entity_poly.entity_id
_entity_poly.type
_entity_poly.pdbx_seq_one_letter_code
_entity_poly.pdbx_strand_id
1 'polypeptide(L)'
;MENSAQGLSMLEPEHKVVVTGEEHHQADLARWAPRADGRPRRVAAELGFVTGPRGRRVIEVRVDGRRVGILTVLMSERYAPHVFDVQRRGGRPGCVAMVVHGRRGLVEVQVYLPEVARDGTAVLPPAPLPLPVPARPGGRPGPGGSGPAPAPRGPGGRGPAPAGARRSRKPLWIVGGVVLLVAVGIGVGGGPDDSTEVGTRPAAVPVVALPPTTAAGTTAPRAAAATSRATAAPDPDRDSAGDPARVAPAETRRPAPAPEPTRTTARAPEPEPGPEPEPAEVYYANCDAVRAAGAAPIRVGEPGYRSALDRDGDGQGCGAD
;
A
#
# COMPACT_ATOMS: atom_id res chain seq x y z
N MET A 1 -3.32 -20.46 -7.44
CA MET A 1 -3.66 -20.10 -6.04
C MET A 1 -4.45 -21.26 -5.48
N GLU A 2 -4.35 -21.53 -4.19
CA GLU A 2 -4.98 -22.68 -3.53
C GLU A 2 -6.36 -22.38 -2.94
N ASN A 3 -6.78 -21.10 -2.97
CA ASN A 3 -8.15 -20.66 -2.66
C ASN A 3 -8.71 -19.80 -3.80
N SER A 4 -9.99 -19.45 -3.68
CA SER A 4 -10.69 -18.64 -4.68
C SER A 4 -10.28 -17.16 -4.57
N ALA A 5 -9.89 -16.57 -5.70
CA ALA A 5 -9.72 -15.13 -5.85
C ALA A 5 -10.98 -14.45 -6.43
N GLN A 6 -12.09 -15.18 -6.53
CA GLN A 6 -13.28 -14.69 -7.22
C GLN A 6 -13.88 -13.47 -6.50
N GLY A 7 -14.09 -12.40 -7.27
CA GLY A 7 -14.61 -11.13 -6.75
C GLY A 7 -13.58 -10.25 -6.06
N LEU A 8 -12.30 -10.65 -6.05
CA LEU A 8 -11.18 -9.79 -5.64
C LEU A 8 -10.55 -9.12 -6.87
N SER A 9 -10.31 -7.82 -6.78
CA SER A 9 -9.43 -7.11 -7.71
C SER A 9 -8.00 -7.29 -7.22
N MET A 10 -7.27 -8.20 -7.86
CA MET A 10 -5.91 -8.56 -7.47
C MET A 10 -4.93 -7.45 -7.82
N LEU A 11 -4.24 -6.94 -6.81
CA LEU A 11 -3.11 -6.02 -6.95
C LEU A 11 -1.88 -6.77 -7.51
N GLU A 12 -1.02 -6.05 -8.22
CA GLU A 12 0.21 -6.61 -8.80
C GLU A 12 1.17 -7.07 -7.69
N PRO A 13 1.64 -8.33 -7.72
CA PRO A 13 2.42 -8.90 -6.63
C PRO A 13 3.93 -8.71 -6.85
N GLU A 14 4.46 -7.54 -6.47
CA GLU A 14 5.86 -7.19 -6.73
C GLU A 14 6.72 -7.28 -5.47
N HIS A 15 6.29 -6.65 -4.38
CA HIS A 15 7.05 -6.52 -3.15
C HIS A 15 6.47 -7.36 -2.02
N LYS A 16 7.34 -8.18 -1.41
CA LYS A 16 7.00 -8.92 -0.18
C LYS A 16 6.85 -7.94 0.99
N VAL A 17 5.72 -8.03 1.69
CA VAL A 17 5.41 -7.23 2.88
C VAL A 17 5.04 -8.16 4.03
N VAL A 18 5.61 -7.88 5.20
CA VAL A 18 5.41 -8.65 6.42
C VAL A 18 4.06 -8.32 7.04
N VAL A 19 3.32 -9.36 7.43
CA VAL A 19 2.09 -9.26 8.21
C VAL A 19 2.45 -9.39 9.68
N THR A 20 1.73 -8.69 10.55
CA THR A 20 1.93 -8.69 12.01
C THR A 20 0.67 -9.16 12.73
N GLY A 21 0.84 -9.76 13.91
CA GLY A 21 -0.27 -10.29 14.71
C GLY A 21 -0.77 -11.67 14.27
N GLU A 22 -0.02 -12.36 13.42
CA GLU A 22 -0.37 -13.68 12.87
C GLU A 22 -0.40 -14.77 13.95
N GLU A 23 0.38 -14.59 15.01
CA GLU A 23 0.42 -15.43 16.20
C GLU A 23 -0.95 -15.54 16.90
N HIS A 24 -1.80 -14.52 16.75
CA HIS A 24 -3.16 -14.53 17.29
C HIS A 24 -4.17 -15.25 16.39
N HIS A 25 -3.77 -15.63 15.18
CA HIS A 25 -4.63 -16.19 14.14
C HIS A 25 -4.18 -17.59 13.67
N GLN A 26 -3.37 -18.30 14.48
CA GLN A 26 -2.81 -19.60 14.10
C GLN A 26 -3.87 -20.67 13.82
N ALA A 27 -5.02 -20.65 14.50
CA ALA A 27 -6.11 -21.59 14.22
C ALA A 27 -6.70 -21.42 12.81
N ASP A 28 -6.82 -20.17 12.35
CA ASP A 28 -7.30 -19.84 11.01
C ASP A 28 -6.24 -20.13 9.94
N LEU A 29 -4.96 -19.91 10.28
CA LEU A 29 -3.80 -20.15 9.42
C LEU A 29 -3.43 -21.63 9.28
N ALA A 30 -3.72 -22.46 10.27
CA ALA A 30 -3.39 -23.89 10.25
C ALA A 30 -3.99 -24.64 9.05
N ARG A 31 -5.17 -24.22 8.56
CA ARG A 31 -5.77 -24.72 7.32
C ARG A 31 -4.88 -24.53 6.09
N TRP A 32 -4.10 -23.45 6.10
CA TRP A 32 -3.21 -23.02 5.04
C TRP A 32 -1.75 -23.36 5.32
N ALA A 33 -1.46 -24.07 6.41
CA ALA A 33 -0.11 -24.53 6.72
C ALA A 33 0.49 -25.26 5.51
N PRO A 34 1.76 -25.01 5.18
CA PRO A 34 2.47 -25.78 4.17
C PRO A 34 2.39 -27.27 4.44
N ARG A 35 2.40 -28.07 3.37
CA ARG A 35 2.38 -29.54 3.51
C ARG A 35 3.74 -30.01 4.03
N ALA A 36 3.85 -31.30 4.32
CA ALA A 36 5.08 -31.92 4.80
C ALA A 36 6.28 -31.77 3.84
N ASP A 37 6.02 -31.41 2.57
CA ASP A 37 7.04 -31.08 1.58
C ASP A 37 7.70 -29.69 1.81
N GLY A 38 7.22 -28.92 2.79
CA GLY A 38 7.72 -27.60 3.14
C GLY A 38 7.44 -26.52 2.10
N ARG A 39 6.69 -26.82 1.04
CA ARG A 39 6.48 -25.88 -0.07
C ARG A 39 5.50 -24.77 0.35
N PRO A 40 5.88 -23.49 0.17
CA PRO A 40 4.97 -22.37 0.43
C PRO A 40 3.64 -22.52 -0.31
N ARG A 41 2.54 -22.23 0.37
CA ARG A 41 1.21 -22.30 -0.21
C ARG A 41 0.77 -20.93 -0.71
N ARG A 42 0.44 -20.85 -1.99
CA ARG A 42 0.06 -19.58 -2.64
C ARG A 42 -1.45 -19.38 -2.56
N VAL A 43 -1.90 -18.38 -1.81
CA VAL A 43 -3.32 -18.03 -1.61
C VAL A 43 -3.60 -16.60 -2.06
N ALA A 44 -4.88 -16.29 -2.28
CA ALA A 44 -5.42 -14.95 -2.41
C ALA A 44 -5.84 -14.45 -1.03
N ALA A 45 -5.41 -13.24 -0.69
CA ALA A 45 -5.82 -12.55 0.52
C ALA A 45 -6.62 -11.29 0.15
N GLU A 46 -7.67 -11.01 0.91
CA GLU A 46 -8.41 -9.76 0.85
C GLU A 46 -7.79 -8.74 1.81
N LEU A 47 -7.70 -7.50 1.36
CA LEU A 47 -7.22 -6.38 2.15
C LEU A 47 -8.41 -5.54 2.63
N GLY A 48 -8.41 -5.16 3.90
CA GLY A 48 -9.44 -4.32 4.48
C GLY A 48 -8.83 -3.16 5.27
N PHE A 49 -9.63 -2.15 5.61
CA PHE A 49 -9.19 -1.11 6.55
C PHE A 49 -9.86 -1.30 7.89
N VAL A 50 -9.08 -1.21 8.95
CA VAL A 50 -9.57 -1.18 10.34
C VAL A 50 -8.92 -0.06 11.12
N THR A 51 -9.50 0.25 12.26
CA THR A 51 -8.91 1.17 13.23
C THR A 51 -7.79 0.45 13.99
N GLY A 52 -6.56 0.90 13.79
CA GLY A 52 -5.37 0.46 14.50
C GLY A 52 -5.03 1.36 15.70
N PRO A 53 -3.81 1.21 16.24
CA PRO A 53 -3.35 1.96 17.41
C PRO A 53 -3.44 3.48 17.19
N ARG A 54 -3.82 4.21 18.23
CA ARG A 54 -3.96 5.68 18.22
C ARG A 54 -4.96 6.19 17.17
N GLY A 55 -5.94 5.37 16.79
CA GLY A 55 -6.97 5.73 15.81
C GLY A 55 -6.49 5.77 14.37
N ARG A 56 -5.26 5.33 14.07
CA ARG A 56 -4.75 5.29 12.70
C ARG A 56 -5.44 4.18 11.89
N ARG A 57 -5.69 4.42 10.61
CA ARG A 57 -6.19 3.37 9.71
C ARG A 57 -5.05 2.40 9.38
N VAL A 58 -5.26 1.12 9.62
CA VAL A 58 -4.32 0.06 9.25
C VAL A 58 -4.99 -0.92 8.30
N ILE A 59 -4.19 -1.56 7.46
CA ILE A 59 -4.66 -2.57 6.51
C ILE A 59 -4.73 -3.92 7.24
N GLU A 60 -5.92 -4.51 7.33
CA GLU A 60 -6.10 -5.90 7.74
C GLU A 60 -5.93 -6.84 6.55
N VAL A 61 -5.35 -8.01 6.80
CA VAL A 61 -5.19 -9.08 5.82
C VAL A 61 -6.15 -10.21 6.19
N ARG A 62 -6.91 -10.69 5.21
CA ARG A 62 -7.88 -11.77 5.39
C ARG A 62 -7.68 -12.87 4.35
N VAL A 63 -7.75 -14.13 4.76
CA VAL A 63 -7.73 -15.28 3.86
C VAL A 63 -9.06 -16.01 4.02
N ASP A 64 -9.79 -16.22 2.92
CA ASP A 64 -11.16 -16.76 2.93
C ASP A 64 -12.10 -16.04 3.93
N GLY A 65 -11.98 -14.72 4.00
CA GLY A 65 -12.80 -13.87 4.88
C GLY A 65 -12.40 -13.90 6.36
N ARG A 66 -11.48 -14.77 6.77
CA ARG A 66 -10.92 -14.81 8.14
C ARG A 66 -9.73 -13.87 8.25
N ARG A 67 -9.69 -13.09 9.32
CA ARG A 67 -8.54 -12.23 9.62
C ARG A 67 -7.33 -13.10 9.95
N VAL A 68 -6.20 -12.79 9.33
CA VAL A 68 -4.92 -13.48 9.57
C VAL A 68 -3.84 -12.55 10.12
N GLY A 69 -4.07 -11.24 10.10
CA GLY A 69 -3.18 -10.26 10.71
C GLY A 69 -3.42 -8.86 10.16
N ILE A 70 -2.48 -7.96 10.44
CA ILE A 70 -2.48 -6.58 9.96
C ILE A 70 -1.11 -6.21 9.39
N LEU A 71 -1.08 -5.26 8.47
CA LEU A 71 0.17 -4.61 8.10
C LEU A 71 0.58 -3.62 9.20
N THR A 72 1.88 -3.35 9.31
CA THR A 72 2.38 -2.29 10.18
C THR A 72 1.77 -0.94 9.79
N VAL A 73 1.80 0.04 10.70
CA VAL A 73 1.23 1.38 10.43
C VAL A 73 1.87 2.02 9.20
N LEU A 74 3.20 1.98 9.09
CA LEU A 74 3.92 2.57 7.96
C LEU A 74 3.59 1.89 6.63
N MET A 75 3.50 0.55 6.62
CA MET A 75 3.12 -0.18 5.41
C MET A 75 1.66 0.10 5.05
N SER A 76 0.78 0.18 6.05
CA SER A 76 -0.62 0.54 5.83
C SER A 76 -0.78 1.92 5.18
N GLU A 77 -0.03 2.92 5.65
CA GLU A 77 0.00 4.25 5.07
C GLU A 77 0.54 4.24 3.63
N ARG A 78 1.63 3.50 3.39
CA ARG A 78 2.24 3.35 2.06
C ARG A 78 1.30 2.71 1.04
N TYR A 79 0.58 1.66 1.41
CA TYR A 79 -0.28 0.89 0.48
C TYR A 79 -1.75 1.33 0.49
N ALA A 80 -2.13 2.26 1.38
CA ALA A 80 -3.50 2.77 1.47
C ALA A 80 -4.06 3.28 0.12
N PRO A 81 -3.30 4.00 -0.73
CA PRO A 81 -3.82 4.47 -2.02
C PRO A 81 -4.31 3.34 -2.91
N HIS A 82 -3.56 2.24 -3.04
CA HIS A 82 -3.92 1.09 -3.87
C HIS A 82 -5.20 0.39 -3.37
N VAL A 83 -5.27 0.13 -2.06
CA VAL A 83 -6.45 -0.50 -1.44
C VAL A 83 -7.68 0.40 -1.58
N PHE A 84 -7.49 1.70 -1.37
CA PHE A 84 -8.57 2.69 -1.46
C PHE A 84 -9.06 2.87 -2.90
N ASP A 85 -8.18 2.84 -3.90
CA ASP A 85 -8.56 2.96 -5.32
C ASP A 85 -9.47 1.82 -5.77
N VAL A 86 -9.16 0.59 -5.37
CA VAL A 86 -10.03 -0.56 -5.66
C VAL A 86 -11.38 -0.40 -4.98
N GLN A 87 -11.40 -0.02 -3.70
CA GLN A 87 -12.65 0.17 -2.94
C GLN A 87 -13.52 1.30 -3.54
N ARG A 88 -12.90 2.41 -3.96
CA ARG A 88 -13.60 3.53 -4.62
C ARG A 88 -14.26 3.12 -5.93
N ARG A 89 -13.69 2.14 -6.65
CA ARG A 89 -14.27 1.55 -7.86
C ARG A 89 -15.33 0.48 -7.55
N GLY A 90 -15.67 0.25 -6.28
CA GLY A 90 -16.62 -0.77 -5.84
C GLY A 90 -16.05 -2.20 -5.83
N GLY A 91 -14.73 -2.35 -5.99
CA GLY A 91 -14.05 -3.64 -5.93
C GLY A 91 -13.64 -4.03 -4.51
N ARG A 92 -13.30 -5.32 -4.33
CA ARG A 92 -12.66 -5.83 -3.11
C ARG A 92 -11.16 -5.96 -3.37
N PRO A 93 -10.29 -5.23 -2.66
CA PRO A 93 -8.85 -5.30 -2.92
C PRO A 93 -8.31 -6.66 -2.48
N GLY A 94 -7.69 -7.36 -3.42
CA GLY A 94 -7.02 -8.62 -3.18
C GLY A 94 -5.52 -8.52 -3.44
N CYS A 95 -4.74 -9.38 -2.80
CA CYS A 95 -3.33 -9.54 -3.09
C CYS A 95 -2.94 -11.02 -3.04
N VAL A 96 -1.77 -11.33 -3.58
CA VAL A 96 -1.18 -12.65 -3.48
C VAL A 96 -0.53 -12.77 -2.11
N ALA A 97 -0.77 -13.90 -1.43
CA ALA A 97 -0.11 -14.22 -0.18
C ALA A 97 0.54 -15.61 -0.26
N MET A 98 1.71 -15.72 0.35
CA MET A 98 2.46 -16.96 0.49
C MET A 98 2.44 -17.37 1.96
N VAL A 99 1.85 -18.53 2.23
CA VAL A 99 1.80 -19.11 3.57
C VAL A 99 3.01 -20.04 3.72
N VAL A 100 3.80 -19.82 4.77
CA VAL A 100 5.06 -20.51 5.03
C VAL A 100 5.14 -21.02 6.48
N HIS A 101 6.06 -21.94 6.74
CA HIS A 101 6.44 -22.26 8.12
C HIS A 101 7.45 -21.22 8.60
N GLY A 102 7.08 -20.53 9.67
CA GLY A 102 7.93 -19.60 10.40
C GLY A 102 9.01 -20.31 11.21
N ARG A 103 10.00 -19.53 11.67
CA ARG A 103 11.19 -20.06 12.37
C ARG A 103 10.88 -20.75 13.71
N ARG A 104 9.70 -20.46 14.30
CA ARG A 104 9.25 -21.02 15.58
C ARG A 104 8.18 -22.11 15.44
N GLY A 105 8.02 -22.67 14.24
CA GLY A 105 6.96 -23.64 13.94
C GLY A 105 5.56 -23.02 13.82
N LEU A 106 5.46 -21.69 13.87
CA LEU A 106 4.23 -20.96 13.60
C LEU A 106 3.99 -20.88 12.09
N VAL A 107 2.73 -20.78 11.68
CA VAL A 107 2.37 -20.47 10.30
C VAL A 107 2.45 -18.96 10.11
N GLU A 108 3.21 -18.52 9.11
CA GLU A 108 3.39 -17.10 8.74
C GLU A 108 2.82 -16.85 7.33
N VAL A 109 2.35 -15.63 7.09
CA VAL A 109 1.78 -15.16 5.83
C VAL A 109 2.54 -13.95 5.34
N GLN A 110 3.02 -14.06 4.11
CA GLN A 110 3.76 -13.01 3.44
C GLN A 110 2.92 -12.52 2.27
N VAL A 111 2.46 -11.27 2.32
CA VAL A 111 1.67 -10.68 1.24
C VAL A 111 2.58 -10.01 0.21
N TYR A 112 2.16 -10.01 -1.04
CA TYR A 112 2.87 -9.38 -2.15
C TYR A 112 2.02 -8.25 -2.69
N LEU A 113 2.55 -7.03 -2.62
CA LEU A 113 1.87 -5.79 -2.97
C LEU A 113 2.62 -5.06 -4.10
N PRO A 114 1.98 -4.10 -4.79
CA PRO A 114 2.61 -3.37 -5.90
C PRO A 114 3.84 -2.58 -5.45
N GLU A 115 4.75 -2.29 -6.35
CA GLU A 115 5.83 -1.34 -6.09
C GLU A 115 5.23 0.06 -5.89
N VAL A 116 5.64 0.72 -4.81
CA VAL A 116 5.28 2.11 -4.53
C VAL A 116 6.53 2.93 -4.74
N ALA A 117 6.44 4.00 -5.54
CA ALA A 117 7.56 4.92 -5.71
C ALA A 117 7.96 5.44 -4.33
N ARG A 118 9.26 5.73 -4.13
CA ARG A 118 9.80 6.09 -2.81
C ARG A 118 9.13 7.32 -2.18
N ASP A 119 8.43 8.13 -2.97
CA ASP A 119 7.66 9.29 -2.53
C ASP A 119 6.22 8.97 -2.08
N GLY A 120 5.84 7.68 -1.99
CA GLY A 120 4.48 7.24 -1.62
C GLY A 120 3.47 7.31 -2.77
N THR A 121 3.91 7.71 -3.96
CA THR A 121 3.12 7.69 -5.17
C THR A 121 3.07 6.26 -5.70
N ALA A 122 1.87 5.68 -5.78
CA ALA A 122 1.64 4.45 -6.54
C ALA A 122 2.22 4.64 -7.95
N VAL A 123 3.15 3.78 -8.37
CA VAL A 123 3.57 3.75 -9.77
C VAL A 123 2.36 3.23 -10.55
N LEU A 124 1.66 4.11 -11.26
CA LEU A 124 0.58 3.69 -12.13
C LEU A 124 1.22 2.88 -13.27
N PRO A 125 0.77 1.65 -13.56
CA PRO A 125 1.26 0.94 -14.73
C PRO A 125 1.02 1.81 -15.98
N PRO A 126 1.94 1.79 -16.97
CA PRO A 126 1.77 2.58 -18.19
C PRO A 126 0.44 2.20 -18.83
N ALA A 127 -0.38 3.20 -19.15
CA ALA A 127 -1.66 2.97 -19.79
C ALA A 127 -1.44 2.11 -21.06
N PRO A 128 -2.28 1.09 -21.31
CA PRO A 128 -2.15 0.28 -22.51
C PRO A 128 -2.20 1.20 -23.72
N LEU A 129 -1.21 1.06 -24.61
CA LEU A 129 -1.17 1.82 -25.85
C LEU A 129 -2.51 1.66 -26.57
N PRO A 130 -3.08 2.74 -27.14
CA PRO A 130 -4.34 2.63 -27.87
C PRO A 130 -4.16 1.60 -28.97
N LEU A 131 -5.01 0.55 -28.95
CA LEU A 131 -5.06 -0.41 -30.04
C LEU A 131 -5.30 0.38 -31.35
N PRO A 132 -4.62 0.02 -32.45
CA PRO A 132 -4.84 0.68 -33.72
C PRO A 132 -6.32 0.54 -34.11
N VAL A 133 -7.01 1.67 -34.21
CA VAL A 133 -8.38 1.72 -34.73
C VAL A 133 -8.32 1.17 -36.15
N PRO A 134 -9.10 0.13 -36.51
CA PRO A 134 -9.11 -0.36 -37.88
C PRO A 134 -9.55 0.79 -38.80
N ALA A 135 -8.67 1.17 -39.73
CA ALA A 135 -8.98 2.15 -40.75
C ALA A 135 -10.24 1.69 -41.48
N ARG A 136 -11.32 2.49 -41.41
CA ARG A 136 -12.49 2.27 -42.24
C ARG A 136 -12.02 2.27 -43.70
N PRO A 137 -12.34 1.25 -44.51
CA PRO A 137 -11.99 1.25 -45.93
C PRO A 137 -12.64 2.46 -46.60
N GLY A 138 -11.81 3.23 -47.31
CA GLY A 138 -12.13 4.55 -47.84
C GLY A 138 -13.40 4.57 -48.69
N GLY A 139 -14.38 5.35 -48.24
CA GLY A 139 -15.46 5.83 -49.10
C GLY A 139 -14.89 6.86 -50.08
N ARG A 140 -15.04 6.59 -51.38
CA ARG A 140 -14.67 7.51 -52.47
C ARG A 140 -15.32 8.89 -52.27
N PRO A 141 -14.60 10.00 -52.50
CA PRO A 141 -15.23 11.32 -52.59
C PRO A 141 -15.96 11.43 -53.94
N GLY A 142 -17.29 11.52 -53.90
CA GLY A 142 -18.09 11.90 -55.06
C GLY A 142 -18.06 13.42 -55.28
N PRO A 143 -18.13 13.93 -56.52
CA PRO A 143 -18.02 15.35 -56.79
C PRO A 143 -19.36 16.07 -56.64
N GLY A 144 -19.33 17.29 -56.11
CA GLY A 144 -20.26 18.36 -56.44
C GLY A 144 -21.65 18.30 -55.80
N GLY A 145 -21.89 19.20 -54.86
CA GLY A 145 -23.23 19.44 -54.30
C GLY A 145 -23.24 20.57 -53.29
N SER A 146 -22.98 21.80 -53.73
CA SER A 146 -23.24 23.02 -52.97
C SER A 146 -24.76 23.20 -52.79
N GLY A 147 -25.27 22.84 -51.61
CA GLY A 147 -26.63 23.15 -51.17
C GLY A 147 -26.58 23.72 -49.74
N PRO A 148 -27.29 24.84 -49.46
CA PRO A 148 -27.26 25.46 -48.14
C PRO A 148 -27.99 24.59 -47.10
N ALA A 149 -27.43 24.55 -45.89
CA ALA A 149 -27.93 23.81 -44.74
C ALA A 149 -29.34 24.28 -44.31
N PRO A 150 -30.28 23.37 -44.02
CA PRO A 150 -31.52 23.73 -43.32
C PRO A 150 -31.27 23.82 -41.81
N ALA A 151 -31.69 24.94 -41.22
CA ALA A 151 -31.70 25.17 -39.78
C ALA A 151 -32.59 24.16 -39.02
N PRO A 152 -32.21 23.71 -37.81
CA PRO A 152 -33.07 22.84 -37.02
C PRO A 152 -34.22 23.64 -36.38
N ARG A 153 -35.45 23.34 -36.81
CA ARG A 153 -36.69 23.66 -36.09
C ARG A 153 -36.76 22.80 -34.83
N GLY A 154 -36.69 23.42 -33.65
CA GLY A 154 -37.03 22.76 -32.40
C GLY A 154 -38.56 22.74 -32.20
N PRO A 155 -39.16 21.62 -31.78
CA PRO A 155 -40.48 21.64 -31.19
C PRO A 155 -40.36 21.61 -29.67
N GLY A 156 -40.96 22.63 -29.04
CA GLY A 156 -41.27 22.60 -27.62
C GLY A 156 -42.28 21.49 -27.32
N GLY A 157 -41.96 20.66 -26.33
CA GLY A 157 -42.86 19.68 -25.75
C GLY A 157 -43.01 19.95 -24.26
N ARG A 158 -44.14 20.54 -23.86
CA ARG A 158 -44.62 20.54 -22.48
C ARG A 158 -45.09 19.12 -22.16
N GLY A 159 -44.54 18.52 -21.10
CA GLY A 159 -45.09 17.34 -20.44
C GLY A 159 -45.49 17.69 -18.99
N PRO A 160 -46.59 17.12 -18.45
CA PRO A 160 -47.14 17.48 -17.15
C PRO A 160 -46.45 16.79 -15.96
N ALA A 161 -46.71 17.32 -14.77
CA ALA A 161 -46.23 16.92 -13.45
C ALA A 161 -46.56 15.44 -13.06
N PRO A 162 -46.02 14.92 -11.93
CA PRO A 162 -46.74 15.18 -10.67
C PRO A 162 -45.86 15.37 -9.42
N ALA A 163 -46.55 15.88 -8.41
CA ALA A 163 -46.17 16.09 -7.03
C ALA A 163 -45.68 14.82 -6.31
N GLY A 164 -44.88 15.00 -5.26
CA GLY A 164 -44.46 13.90 -4.39
C GLY A 164 -43.59 14.35 -3.23
N ALA A 165 -44.16 15.15 -2.32
CA ALA A 165 -43.59 15.38 -1.00
C ALA A 165 -43.49 14.07 -0.21
N ARG A 166 -42.38 13.84 0.51
CA ARG A 166 -42.38 13.71 1.98
C ARG A 166 -41.02 13.29 2.53
N ARG A 167 -40.44 14.23 3.27
CA ARG A 167 -39.59 14.05 4.44
C ARG A 167 -40.36 13.27 5.52
N SER A 168 -39.86 12.12 5.99
CA SER A 168 -40.30 11.48 7.25
C SER A 168 -39.39 10.29 7.59
N ARG A 169 -38.42 10.47 8.50
CA ARG A 169 -38.42 10.03 9.92
C ARG A 169 -38.28 8.50 10.12
N LYS A 170 -37.20 8.18 10.84
CA LYS A 170 -36.86 6.90 11.49
C LYS A 170 -38.03 6.31 12.29
N PRO A 171 -38.07 4.98 12.47
CA PRO A 171 -38.59 4.39 13.69
C PRO A 171 -37.51 3.59 14.44
N LEU A 172 -37.35 3.94 15.71
CA LEU A 172 -36.84 3.12 16.80
C LEU A 172 -38.04 2.35 17.41
N TRP A 173 -37.76 1.31 18.20
CA TRP A 173 -38.67 0.45 19.00
C TRP A 173 -39.19 -0.78 18.22
N ILE A 174 -39.25 -2.02 18.73
CA ILE A 174 -39.66 -2.53 20.05
C ILE A 174 -39.03 -3.92 20.31
N VAL A 175 -38.50 -4.10 21.53
CA VAL A 175 -38.60 -5.23 22.50
C VAL A 175 -38.97 -6.64 21.99
N GLY A 176 -38.14 -7.61 22.35
CA GLY A 176 -38.47 -9.04 22.35
C GLY A 176 -37.48 -9.84 23.19
N GLY A 177 -37.61 -9.74 24.52
CA GLY A 177 -36.88 -10.58 25.46
C GLY A 177 -37.51 -11.97 25.55
N VAL A 178 -36.68 -13.01 25.52
CA VAL A 178 -37.06 -14.35 25.98
C VAL A 178 -36.03 -14.77 27.02
N VAL A 179 -36.46 -14.69 28.28
CA VAL A 179 -35.83 -15.34 29.42
C VAL A 179 -36.30 -16.79 29.40
N LEU A 180 -35.38 -17.75 29.23
CA LEU A 180 -35.63 -19.14 29.57
C LEU A 180 -34.88 -19.46 30.87
N LEU A 181 -35.64 -19.39 31.95
CA LEU A 181 -35.31 -19.89 33.27
C LEU A 181 -35.49 -21.42 33.25
N VAL A 182 -34.41 -22.17 33.43
CA VAL A 182 -34.48 -23.54 33.94
C VAL A 182 -33.63 -23.57 35.20
N ALA A 183 -34.32 -23.52 36.33
CA ALA A 183 -33.80 -23.85 37.64
C ALA A 183 -34.14 -25.32 37.95
N VAL A 184 -33.28 -25.94 38.78
CA VAL A 184 -33.40 -27.15 39.65
C VAL A 184 -31.98 -27.73 39.63
N GLY A 185 -31.12 -27.51 40.64
CA GLY A 185 -31.24 -27.86 42.07
C GLY A 185 -30.41 -29.13 42.28
N ILE A 186 -29.31 -29.16 43.06
CA ILE A 186 -29.18 -29.41 44.52
C ILE A 186 -27.67 -29.79 44.69
N GLY A 187 -26.85 -29.44 45.68
CA GLY A 187 -26.98 -28.67 46.91
C GLY A 187 -25.68 -28.73 47.76
N VAL A 188 -25.70 -27.99 48.88
CA VAL A 188 -25.00 -28.18 50.18
C VAL A 188 -23.45 -28.11 50.19
N GLY A 189 -22.73 -27.35 51.04
CA GLY A 189 -22.96 -26.52 52.23
C GLY A 189 -21.60 -25.87 52.59
N GLY A 190 -21.37 -24.99 53.58
CA GLY A 190 -22.16 -24.35 54.62
C GLY A 190 -21.39 -23.10 55.12
N GLY A 191 -22.07 -22.23 55.88
CA GLY A 191 -21.56 -20.97 56.44
C GLY A 191 -20.60 -21.15 57.63
N PRO A 192 -20.49 -20.21 58.61
CA PRO A 192 -21.31 -19.00 58.82
C PRO A 192 -20.56 -17.67 59.10
N ASP A 193 -21.32 -16.59 58.90
CA ASP A 193 -21.55 -15.39 59.74
C ASP A 193 -20.39 -14.54 60.28
N ASP A 194 -20.37 -13.26 59.90
CA ASP A 194 -20.79 -12.19 60.84
C ASP A 194 -21.20 -10.89 60.10
N SER A 195 -22.41 -10.43 60.44
CA SER A 195 -22.95 -9.06 60.57
C SER A 195 -22.14 -7.89 59.97
N THR A 196 -22.71 -6.88 59.31
CA THR A 196 -23.84 -6.06 59.76
C THR A 196 -24.25 -5.10 58.62
N GLU A 197 -25.55 -4.87 58.46
CA GLU A 197 -26.14 -3.77 57.67
C GLU A 197 -25.74 -2.40 58.21
N VAL A 198 -25.53 -1.41 57.31
CA VAL A 198 -26.17 -0.09 57.40
C VAL A 198 -26.40 0.42 55.97
N GLY A 199 -27.67 0.60 55.61
CA GLY A 199 -28.07 1.30 54.41
C GLY A 199 -27.83 2.80 54.53
N THR A 200 -27.45 3.44 53.42
CA THR A 200 -27.69 4.86 53.16
C THR A 200 -27.63 5.10 51.65
N ARG A 201 -28.73 5.62 51.09
CA ARG A 201 -28.82 6.20 49.75
C ARG A 201 -27.74 7.28 49.56
N PRO A 202 -27.34 7.51 48.30
CA PRO A 202 -27.60 8.84 47.75
C PRO A 202 -28.35 8.69 46.41
N ALA A 203 -29.51 9.30 46.22
CA ALA A 203 -29.70 10.75 46.02
C ALA A 203 -28.86 11.26 44.84
N ALA A 204 -29.50 11.23 43.67
CA ALA A 204 -29.06 11.89 42.46
C ALA A 204 -29.01 13.41 42.64
N VAL A 205 -27.98 14.05 42.10
CA VAL A 205 -27.92 15.47 41.78
C VAL A 205 -27.04 15.70 40.53
N PRO A 206 -27.32 16.75 39.74
CA PRO A 206 -27.19 16.74 38.29
C PRO A 206 -25.80 17.13 37.78
N VAL A 207 -25.46 16.61 36.60
CA VAL A 207 -24.33 17.06 35.77
C VAL A 207 -24.60 18.49 35.31
N VAL A 208 -23.79 19.44 35.79
CA VAL A 208 -23.74 20.81 35.27
C VAL A 208 -23.02 20.79 33.92
N ALA A 209 -23.77 21.06 32.86
CA ALA A 209 -23.25 21.36 31.53
C ALA A 209 -22.87 22.85 31.46
N LEU A 210 -21.69 23.14 30.89
CA LEU A 210 -21.26 24.48 30.49
C LEU A 210 -20.83 24.47 29.02
N PRO A 211 -20.93 25.62 28.31
CA PRO A 211 -21.37 25.73 26.92
C PRO A 211 -20.29 25.50 25.85
N PRO A 212 -20.67 25.33 24.57
CA PRO A 212 -19.73 25.28 23.45
C PRO A 212 -19.18 26.68 23.14
N THR A 213 -17.87 26.86 23.30
CA THR A 213 -17.19 28.05 22.77
C THR A 213 -17.01 27.89 21.27
N THR A 214 -17.78 28.68 20.52
CA THR A 214 -17.59 28.93 19.09
C THR A 214 -16.59 30.07 18.96
N ALA A 215 -15.46 29.86 18.31
CA ALA A 215 -14.63 30.94 17.81
C ALA A 215 -14.25 30.64 16.36
N ALA A 216 -14.84 31.44 15.48
CA ALA A 216 -14.56 31.52 14.07
C ALA A 216 -13.13 32.04 13.82
N GLY A 217 -12.45 31.43 12.86
CA GLY A 217 -11.19 31.91 12.29
C GLY A 217 -11.23 31.73 10.79
N THR A 218 -11.87 32.68 10.10
CA THR A 218 -11.85 32.85 8.66
C THR A 218 -10.50 33.45 8.26
N THR A 219 -9.72 32.75 7.44
CA THR A 219 -8.92 33.41 6.40
C THR A 219 -8.76 32.49 5.18
N ALA A 220 -9.27 32.98 4.05
CA ALA A 220 -9.22 32.37 2.73
C ALA A 220 -7.84 32.61 2.04
N PRO A 221 -7.58 32.04 0.85
CA PRO A 221 -6.25 31.89 0.28
C PRO A 221 -5.78 33.17 -0.43
N ARG A 222 -4.47 33.42 -0.39
CA ARG A 222 -3.83 34.42 -1.27
C ARG A 222 -3.24 33.72 -2.49
N ALA A 223 -3.97 33.85 -3.60
CA ALA A 223 -3.42 33.77 -4.95
C ALA A 223 -3.08 35.18 -5.43
N ALA A 224 -1.96 35.33 -6.14
CA ALA A 224 -1.54 36.40 -7.07
C ALA A 224 0.00 36.52 -6.98
N ALA A 225 0.79 36.62 -8.05
CA ALA A 225 0.53 36.62 -9.48
C ALA A 225 1.88 36.46 -10.22
N ALA A 226 1.84 35.72 -11.32
CA ALA A 226 2.41 36.00 -12.65
C ALA A 226 3.70 36.84 -12.81
N THR A 227 4.64 36.37 -13.65
CA THR A 227 4.94 36.97 -15.00
C THR A 227 6.13 36.27 -15.71
N SER A 228 5.85 35.79 -16.93
CA SER A 228 6.62 35.70 -18.20
C SER A 228 8.10 35.23 -18.23
N ARG A 229 8.46 34.13 -18.91
CA ARG A 229 8.60 33.88 -20.38
C ARG A 229 10.01 34.21 -20.91
N ALA A 230 10.76 33.17 -21.32
CA ALA A 230 11.75 33.28 -22.39
C ALA A 230 11.91 31.93 -23.10
N THR A 231 11.59 31.96 -24.39
CA THR A 231 11.64 30.90 -25.39
C THR A 231 13.04 30.80 -25.98
N ALA A 232 13.56 29.59 -26.20
CA ALA A 232 14.40 29.29 -27.37
C ALA A 232 14.41 27.77 -27.61
N ALA A 233 13.76 27.36 -28.70
CA ALA A 233 13.90 26.04 -29.31
C ALA A 233 14.99 26.11 -30.39
N PRO A 234 15.76 25.04 -30.65
CA PRO A 234 16.46 24.87 -31.92
C PRO A 234 15.67 23.97 -32.88
N ASP A 235 15.45 24.48 -34.09
CA ASP A 235 14.91 23.79 -35.29
C ASP A 235 16.01 22.96 -35.99
N PRO A 236 15.69 21.87 -36.73
CA PRO A 236 16.62 21.08 -37.51
C PRO A 236 16.65 21.48 -39.03
N ASP A 237 17.51 20.77 -39.79
CA ASP A 237 17.61 20.64 -41.25
C ASP A 237 18.62 21.48 -42.07
N ARG A 238 19.55 20.72 -42.71
CA ARG A 238 20.05 20.76 -44.12
C ARG A 238 20.68 22.05 -44.71
N ASP A 239 21.65 22.06 -45.63
CA ASP A 239 22.25 21.06 -46.53
C ASP A 239 23.61 21.57 -47.09
N SER A 240 24.51 20.62 -47.34
CA SER A 240 25.53 20.43 -48.40
C SER A 240 26.15 21.55 -49.29
N ALA A 241 27.49 21.41 -49.43
CA ALA A 241 28.28 21.23 -50.68
C ALA A 241 29.18 22.37 -51.25
N GLY A 242 30.42 21.97 -51.62
CA GLY A 242 31.31 22.69 -52.54
C GLY A 242 32.75 22.15 -52.65
N ASP A 243 32.96 21.08 -53.43
CA ASP A 243 34.23 20.54 -54.00
C ASP A 243 34.86 21.56 -54.98
N PRO A 244 36.13 21.46 -55.49
CA PRO A 244 36.43 20.45 -56.51
C PRO A 244 37.88 19.89 -56.67
N ALA A 245 37.95 18.71 -57.30
CA ALA A 245 38.93 18.25 -58.33
C ALA A 245 40.19 17.48 -57.83
N ARG A 246 40.74 16.43 -58.49
CA ARG A 246 40.56 15.86 -59.83
C ARG A 246 41.25 14.46 -59.97
N VAL A 247 40.48 13.44 -60.39
CA VAL A 247 40.70 12.36 -61.43
C VAL A 247 41.95 11.43 -61.42
N ALA A 248 41.66 10.14 -61.12
CA ALA A 248 42.04 8.84 -61.77
C ALA A 248 43.51 8.33 -61.84
N PRO A 249 43.75 7.04 -62.22
CA PRO A 249 43.17 5.77 -61.76
C PRO A 249 44.25 4.74 -61.30
N ALA A 250 43.77 3.61 -60.77
CA ALA A 250 44.52 2.52 -60.12
C ALA A 250 45.53 1.75 -61.00
N GLU A 251 46.72 1.49 -60.45
CA GLU A 251 47.58 0.36 -60.85
C GLU A 251 47.74 -0.64 -59.68
N THR A 252 47.37 -1.87 -59.97
CA THR A 252 47.54 -3.07 -59.16
C THR A 252 49.02 -3.46 -59.10
N ARG A 253 49.66 -3.40 -57.92
CA ARG A 253 50.92 -4.12 -57.65
C ARG A 253 50.85 -4.90 -56.32
N ARG A 254 50.70 -6.22 -56.50
CA ARG A 254 51.22 -7.35 -55.71
C ARG A 254 51.20 -7.27 -54.17
N PRO A 255 50.41 -8.12 -53.48
CA PRO A 255 50.52 -8.29 -52.02
C PRO A 255 51.87 -8.92 -51.63
N ALA A 256 52.52 -8.28 -50.67
CA ALA A 256 53.63 -8.79 -49.87
C ALA A 256 53.12 -9.80 -48.80
N PRO A 257 53.98 -10.68 -48.25
CA PRO A 257 53.56 -11.88 -47.53
C PRO A 257 52.89 -11.57 -46.17
N ALA A 258 52.03 -12.50 -45.76
CA ALA A 258 51.23 -12.44 -44.54
C ALA A 258 52.09 -12.36 -43.26
N PRO A 259 51.82 -11.41 -42.34
CA PRO A 259 52.37 -11.45 -40.99
C PRO A 259 51.57 -12.41 -40.10
N GLU A 260 52.31 -13.23 -39.33
CA GLU A 260 51.79 -14.16 -38.33
C GLU A 260 51.07 -13.43 -37.17
N PRO A 261 50.10 -14.09 -36.50
CA PRO A 261 49.22 -13.45 -35.52
C PRO A 261 49.96 -13.09 -34.23
N THR A 262 50.00 -11.79 -33.93
CA THR A 262 50.41 -11.26 -32.63
C THR A 262 49.42 -11.70 -31.55
N ARG A 263 49.92 -12.40 -30.54
CA ARG A 263 49.16 -12.81 -29.35
C ARG A 263 48.71 -11.57 -28.57
N THR A 264 47.40 -11.37 -28.46
CA THR A 264 46.81 -10.44 -27.47
C THR A 264 46.92 -11.07 -26.09
N THR A 265 47.75 -10.50 -25.23
CA THR A 265 47.73 -10.73 -23.79
C THR A 265 46.43 -10.16 -23.22
N ALA A 266 45.48 -11.03 -22.88
CA ALA A 266 44.29 -10.68 -22.12
C ALA A 266 44.70 -10.28 -20.70
N ARG A 267 44.33 -9.06 -20.28
CA ARG A 267 44.45 -8.59 -18.90
C ARG A 267 43.48 -9.41 -18.04
N ALA A 268 44.00 -10.07 -17.00
CA ALA A 268 43.19 -10.75 -15.98
C ALA A 268 42.38 -9.71 -15.18
N PRO A 269 41.11 -10.00 -14.82
CA PRO A 269 40.30 -9.10 -14.01
C PRO A 269 40.84 -9.02 -12.58
N GLU A 270 40.84 -7.80 -12.05
CA GLU A 270 41.14 -7.48 -10.65
C GLU A 270 40.01 -8.06 -9.76
N PRO A 271 40.33 -8.70 -8.61
CA PRO A 271 39.31 -9.32 -7.76
C PRO A 271 38.42 -8.24 -7.13
N GLU A 272 37.10 -8.39 -7.27
CA GLU A 272 36.11 -7.55 -6.59
C GLU A 272 36.24 -7.69 -5.05
N PRO A 273 36.03 -6.61 -4.28
CA PRO A 273 35.93 -6.68 -2.83
C PRO A 273 34.81 -7.65 -2.42
N GLY A 274 35.12 -8.56 -1.50
CA GLY A 274 34.14 -9.50 -0.95
C GLY A 274 33.00 -8.79 -0.20
N PRO A 275 31.85 -9.47 -0.03
CA PRO A 275 30.70 -8.90 0.65
C PRO A 275 31.03 -8.52 2.10
N GLU A 276 30.68 -7.29 2.49
CA GLU A 276 30.77 -6.80 3.86
C GLU A 276 29.83 -7.64 4.75
N PRO A 277 30.29 -8.13 5.92
CA PRO A 277 29.49 -9.01 6.77
C PRO A 277 28.19 -8.30 7.19
N GLU A 278 27.05 -8.96 7.00
CA GLU A 278 25.76 -8.43 7.43
C GLU A 278 25.77 -8.15 8.93
N PRO A 279 25.21 -7.03 9.39
CA PRO A 279 25.16 -6.72 10.81
C PRO A 279 24.36 -7.79 11.53
N ALA A 280 25.01 -8.51 12.44
CA ALA A 280 24.33 -9.47 13.30
C ALA A 280 23.18 -8.76 14.02
N GLU A 281 21.99 -9.39 14.03
CA GLU A 281 20.82 -8.91 14.76
C GLU A 281 21.07 -9.01 16.29
N VAL A 282 21.86 -8.08 16.82
CA VAL A 282 22.08 -7.95 18.26
C VAL A 282 20.84 -7.27 18.87
N TYR A 283 20.34 -7.80 19.99
CA TYR A 283 19.18 -7.22 20.68
C TYR A 283 19.46 -7.08 22.19
N TYR A 284 19.32 -5.85 22.71
CA TYR A 284 19.52 -5.56 24.13
C TYR A 284 18.21 -5.26 24.83
N ALA A 285 17.76 -6.01 25.83
CA ALA A 285 16.45 -5.75 26.46
C ALA A 285 16.31 -4.35 27.10
N ASN A 286 17.40 -3.78 27.63
CA ASN A 286 17.43 -2.48 28.30
C ASN A 286 18.87 -1.93 28.33
N CYS A 287 19.05 -0.71 28.86
CA CYS A 287 20.38 -0.11 28.99
C CYS A 287 21.32 -0.86 29.94
N ASP A 288 20.80 -1.63 30.90
CA ASP A 288 21.65 -2.48 31.74
C ASP A 288 22.28 -3.61 30.91
N ALA A 289 21.53 -4.20 29.98
CA ALA A 289 22.05 -5.21 29.06
C ALA A 289 23.10 -4.62 28.09
N VAL A 290 22.91 -3.37 27.63
CA VAL A 290 23.89 -2.66 26.79
C VAL A 290 25.18 -2.41 27.56
N ARG A 291 25.07 -1.93 28.80
CA ARG A 291 26.21 -1.69 29.70
C ARG A 291 26.93 -2.99 30.08
N ALA A 292 26.20 -4.05 30.39
CA ALA A 292 26.76 -5.36 30.70
C ALA A 292 27.51 -5.97 29.50
N ALA A 293 27.06 -5.67 28.28
CA ALA A 293 27.75 -6.07 27.05
C ALA A 293 28.93 -5.16 26.67
N GLY A 294 29.19 -4.08 27.42
CA GLY A 294 30.24 -3.11 27.09
C GLY A 294 29.97 -2.28 25.84
N ALA A 295 28.72 -2.22 25.37
CA ALA A 295 28.31 -1.54 24.15
C ALA A 295 27.74 -0.12 24.39
N ALA A 296 27.83 0.39 25.63
CA ALA A 296 27.34 1.72 25.99
C ALA A 296 28.47 2.78 25.86
N PRO A 297 28.19 4.00 25.35
CA PRO A 297 26.93 4.45 24.75
C PRO A 297 26.72 3.86 23.35
N ILE A 298 25.49 3.44 23.04
CA ILE A 298 25.14 2.82 21.77
C ILE A 298 24.52 3.84 20.81
N ARG A 299 24.99 3.94 19.57
CA ARG A 299 24.59 4.98 18.60
C ARG A 299 23.69 4.47 17.48
N VAL A 300 22.96 5.38 16.86
CA VAL A 300 22.20 5.10 15.62
C VAL A 300 23.12 4.44 14.59
N GLY A 301 22.72 3.27 14.10
CA GLY A 301 23.49 2.49 13.11
C GLY A 301 24.39 1.42 13.73
N GLU A 302 24.62 1.44 15.04
CA GLU A 302 25.31 0.34 15.72
C GLU A 302 24.38 -0.87 15.90
N PRO A 303 24.93 -2.09 15.82
CA PRO A 303 24.15 -3.31 15.98
C PRO A 303 23.48 -3.36 17.35
N GLY A 304 22.16 -3.48 17.35
CA GLY A 304 21.34 -3.49 18.57
C GLY A 304 20.87 -2.13 19.07
N TYR A 305 21.19 -1.03 18.37
CA TYR A 305 20.56 0.26 18.62
C TYR A 305 19.06 0.19 18.33
N ARG A 306 18.26 0.77 19.22
CA ARG A 306 16.85 1.09 18.96
C ARG A 306 16.46 2.36 19.69
N SER A 307 15.46 3.05 19.17
CA SER A 307 14.90 4.27 19.77
C SER A 307 14.31 4.10 21.17
N ALA A 308 14.12 2.87 21.65
CA ALA A 308 13.69 2.62 23.03
C ALA A 308 14.85 2.53 24.04
N LEU A 309 16.10 2.51 23.56
CA LEU A 309 17.31 2.64 24.38
C LEU A 309 17.77 4.10 24.49
N ASP A 310 17.28 4.95 23.61
CA ASP A 310 17.53 6.38 23.50
C ASP A 310 16.30 7.14 24.05
N ARG A 311 16.40 7.59 25.30
CA ARG A 311 15.24 8.13 26.03
C ARG A 311 14.91 9.56 25.60
N ASP A 312 15.92 10.31 25.18
CA ASP A 312 15.90 11.71 24.82
C ASP A 312 15.86 11.95 23.30
N GLY A 313 16.20 10.94 22.51
CA GLY A 313 16.07 10.94 21.05
C GLY A 313 17.20 11.70 20.34
N ASP A 314 18.37 11.81 20.96
CA ASP A 314 19.53 12.53 20.42
C ASP A 314 20.39 11.67 19.48
N GLY A 315 20.08 10.36 19.39
CA GLY A 315 20.82 9.38 18.61
C GLY A 315 21.88 8.60 19.40
N GLN A 316 21.96 8.79 20.73
CA GLN A 316 22.85 8.07 21.65
C GLN A 316 22.04 7.40 22.76
N GLY A 317 21.91 6.08 22.68
CA GLY A 317 21.30 5.27 23.71
C GLY A 317 22.24 5.00 24.88
N CYS A 318 21.66 4.97 26.07
CA CYS A 318 22.32 4.48 27.29
C CYS A 318 23.61 5.24 27.66
N GLY A 319 23.53 6.58 27.70
CA GLY A 319 24.56 7.45 28.27
C GLY A 319 24.88 7.17 29.75
N ALA A 320 26.04 7.64 30.21
CA ALA A 320 26.56 7.42 31.56
C ALA A 320 26.11 8.49 32.58
N ASP A 321 24.87 8.96 32.47
CA ASP A 321 24.29 9.95 33.38
C ASP A 321 23.72 9.33 34.67
#